data_AF-A0A2V1AXR2-F1
#
_entry.id   AF-A0A2V1AXR2-F1
#
_cell.length_a   1.000
_cell.length_b   1.000
_cell.length_c   1.000
_cell.angle_alpha   90.00
_cell.angle_beta   90.00
_cell.angle_gamma   90.00
#
_symmetry.space_group_name_H-M   'P 1'
#
loop_
_entity.id
_entity.type
_entity.pdbx_description
1 polymer ?
#
loop_
_entity_poly.entity_id
_entity_poly.type
_entity_poly.pdbx_seq_one_letter_code
_entity_poly.pdbx_strand_id
1 'polypeptide(L)'
;MSEWISTFPGYTSVVSRVKKVVGSIIRTGPTPRHVGVIMDGNRRYAKSHKIELKEGHNLGFDSMANILELLYESGVECATVYAFSIENFKRSRYEVEWLMDLARSKFQQISQQGELCEKYGIKIKILGNTDLLPSDVQRILAETENITKDNTRAVLNVCFPYTSRDEMTNSIKRIVTLSEKDSSVYIDESTIDDFLYTSESPPLDILVRTSGTYRLSDFLLWQSVPSSCAIMFSNKLWPDFTAWDMIKILLNWSFNMYWYGNGNGNINSSSVKLSTVPETPIKADIELSPSPGLSSSTTAYERFQDNSTESDSDSLVKSDAENNTSNSSMTSDVAKLDIALSTNLPIALIFLPAADIPTFVGEGKCDLGITGLDQVKEADMLKSVELLLDLQFGKCKLQVQVPEKGEYDEPEQLLGKKIVTSFTKLASNYFAEIEQVQGLPEGSTKITYVGGSVEASCALGVGDAIVDLVESGETMKAAGLKPIATVLDTSAHLIASKTPRFPDLVKIIQQRFEGILAAQRFVLCTYNAPRSIVPEVLKITPGRRAATISALETQETNDEPWVAISSMVEKARISDVMDELKKFGGTDILVFDINNCRV
;
A
#
# COMPACT_ATOMS: atom_id res chain seq x y z
N MET A 1 29.79 2.28 5.94
CA MET A 1 31.01 3.05 6.29
C MET A 1 31.30 2.74 7.75
N SER A 2 32.54 2.37 8.09
CA SER A 2 32.90 1.75 9.36
C SER A 2 32.60 2.63 10.59
N GLU A 3 32.06 2.02 11.65
CA GLU A 3 31.71 2.62 12.97
C GLU A 3 32.85 3.39 13.66
N TRP A 4 34.09 3.27 13.15
CA TRP A 4 35.24 4.01 13.66
C TRP A 4 35.26 5.49 13.26
N ILE A 5 34.62 5.87 12.15
CA ILE A 5 34.65 7.27 11.68
C ILE A 5 33.78 8.17 12.58
N SER A 6 32.67 7.64 13.12
CA SER A 6 31.77 8.39 14.01
C SER A 6 32.34 8.64 15.40
N THR A 7 33.40 7.94 15.80
CA THR A 7 34.09 8.11 17.10
C THR A 7 35.25 9.12 17.04
N PHE A 8 35.53 9.71 15.88
CA PHE A 8 36.59 10.71 15.74
C PHE A 8 36.21 12.03 16.45
N PRO A 9 37.07 12.59 17.34
CA PRO A 9 36.80 13.87 17.98
C PRO A 9 36.55 14.97 16.95
N GLY A 10 35.37 15.59 17.00
CA GLY A 10 34.97 16.63 16.05
C GLY A 10 34.21 16.14 14.81
N TYR A 11 33.96 14.84 14.65
CA TYR A 11 33.12 14.31 13.55
C TYR A 11 31.75 15.00 13.48
N THR A 12 31.06 15.13 14.62
CA THR A 12 29.76 15.84 14.72
C THR A 12 29.87 17.31 14.30
N SER A 13 30.97 17.98 14.62
CA SER A 13 31.23 19.36 14.21
C SER A 13 31.48 19.48 12.71
N VAL A 14 32.20 18.52 12.11
CA VAL A 14 32.42 18.46 10.66
C VAL A 14 31.11 18.19 9.92
N VAL A 15 30.32 17.20 10.37
CA VAL A 15 29.01 16.88 9.77
C VAL A 15 28.07 18.08 9.85
N SER A 16 27.98 18.75 11.00
CA SER A 16 27.14 19.95 11.14
C SER A 16 27.62 21.11 10.25
N ARG A 17 28.94 21.32 10.10
CA ARG A 17 29.49 22.28 9.13
C ARG A 17 29.14 21.93 7.69
N VAL A 18 29.24 20.66 7.31
CA VAL A 18 28.84 20.19 5.97
C VAL A 18 27.34 20.45 5.74
N LYS A 19 26.48 20.11 6.71
CA LYS A 19 25.03 20.40 6.62
C LYS A 19 24.77 21.90 6.46
N LYS A 20 25.48 22.78 7.17
CA LYS A 20 25.37 24.24 7.02
C LYS A 20 25.80 24.73 5.64
N VAL A 21 26.90 24.22 5.10
CA VAL A 21 27.37 24.58 3.76
C VAL A 21 26.37 24.10 2.71
N VAL A 22 25.93 22.86 2.78
CA VAL A 22 24.94 22.29 1.86
C VAL A 22 23.60 23.03 1.96
N GLY A 23 23.13 23.30 3.18
CA GLY A 23 21.91 24.07 3.41
C GLY A 23 22.02 25.47 2.83
N SER A 24 23.17 26.14 2.99
CA SER A 24 23.43 27.45 2.37
C SER A 24 23.41 27.40 0.85
N ILE A 25 23.89 26.31 0.24
CA ILE A 25 23.82 26.09 -1.21
C ILE A 25 22.35 25.89 -1.64
N ILE A 26 21.59 25.06 -0.95
CA ILE A 26 20.16 24.82 -1.27
C ILE A 26 19.36 26.13 -1.22
N ARG A 27 19.65 27.00 -0.23
CA ARG A 27 19.03 28.33 -0.08
C ARG A 27 19.28 29.29 -1.24
N THR A 28 20.24 29.02 -2.13
CA THR A 28 20.47 29.86 -3.32
C THR A 28 19.37 29.69 -4.37
N GLY A 29 18.60 28.60 -4.32
CA GLY A 29 17.43 28.36 -5.17
C GLY A 29 16.11 28.40 -4.39
N PRO A 30 14.98 28.06 -5.05
CA PRO A 30 13.71 27.87 -4.37
C PRO A 30 13.85 26.83 -3.26
N THR A 31 13.40 27.16 -2.05
CA THR A 31 13.46 26.29 -0.87
C THR A 31 12.04 25.97 -0.40
N PRO A 32 11.70 24.70 -0.10
CA PRO A 32 10.39 24.36 0.43
C PRO A 32 10.24 24.94 1.83
N ARG A 33 9.10 25.59 2.09
CA ARG A 33 8.78 26.19 3.39
C ARG A 33 8.29 25.13 4.36
N HIS A 34 7.54 24.12 3.88
CA HIS A 34 6.99 23.07 4.72
C HIS A 34 7.22 21.66 4.16
N VAL A 35 7.88 20.80 4.95
CA VAL A 35 8.14 19.40 4.61
C VAL A 35 7.47 18.45 5.60
N GLY A 36 6.59 17.58 5.09
CA GLY A 36 5.94 16.49 5.83
C GLY A 36 6.70 15.18 5.66
N VAL A 37 6.84 14.38 6.72
CA VAL A 37 7.60 13.12 6.70
C VAL A 37 6.84 11.99 7.41
N ILE A 38 6.56 10.93 6.66
CA ILE A 38 6.06 9.64 7.17
C ILE A 38 7.27 8.73 7.43
N MET A 39 7.63 8.60 8.70
CA MET A 39 8.82 7.89 9.18
C MET A 39 8.56 6.37 9.33
N ASP A 40 8.24 5.69 8.23
CA ASP A 40 7.91 4.25 8.22
C ASP A 40 9.18 3.38 8.09
N GLY A 41 9.16 2.20 8.71
CA GLY A 41 10.20 1.18 8.57
C GLY A 41 10.96 0.80 9.84
N ASN A 42 10.75 1.48 10.97
CA ASN A 42 11.50 1.22 12.23
C ASN A 42 11.45 -0.25 12.68
N ARG A 43 10.25 -0.85 12.69
CA ARG A 43 10.06 -2.26 13.10
C ARG A 43 10.71 -3.24 12.13
N ARG A 44 10.59 -2.98 10.83
CA ARG A 44 11.20 -3.79 9.77
C ARG A 44 12.72 -3.72 9.85
N TYR A 45 13.27 -2.55 10.13
CA TYR A 45 14.69 -2.33 10.31
C TYR A 45 15.22 -3.11 11.51
N ALA A 46 14.53 -3.02 12.65
CA ALA A 46 14.90 -3.77 13.86
C ALA A 46 14.96 -5.28 13.59
N LYS A 47 13.93 -5.80 12.93
CA LYS A 47 13.83 -7.21 12.56
C LYS A 47 14.94 -7.64 11.59
N SER A 48 15.20 -6.86 10.53
CA SER A 48 16.23 -7.20 9.54
C SER A 48 17.65 -7.14 10.10
N HIS A 49 17.90 -6.27 11.07
CA HIS A 49 19.20 -6.10 11.73
C HIS A 49 19.36 -6.91 13.02
N LYS A 50 18.34 -7.72 13.39
CA LYS A 50 18.32 -8.54 14.61
C LYS A 50 18.58 -7.74 15.89
N ILE A 51 18.11 -6.50 15.94
CA ILE A 51 18.15 -5.65 17.13
C ILE A 51 16.77 -5.59 17.77
N GLU A 52 16.72 -5.19 19.04
CA GLU A 52 15.45 -5.01 19.74
C GLU A 52 14.58 -3.94 19.04
N LEU A 53 13.26 -4.11 19.12
CA LEU A 53 12.30 -3.16 18.57
C LEU A 53 12.55 -1.73 19.11
N LYS A 54 12.85 -1.63 20.40
CA LYS A 54 13.17 -0.36 21.07
C LYS A 54 14.37 0.33 20.42
N GLU A 55 15.40 -0.44 20.09
CA GLU A 55 16.61 0.09 19.47
C GLU A 55 16.34 0.60 18.05
N GLY A 56 15.54 -0.11 17.26
CA GLY A 56 15.11 0.38 15.94
C GLY A 56 14.35 1.71 16.01
N HIS A 57 13.55 1.94 17.05
CA HIS A 57 12.87 3.21 17.26
C HIS A 57 13.81 4.33 17.77
N ASN A 58 14.83 4.01 18.57
CA ASN A 58 15.88 4.95 18.93
C ASN A 58 16.67 5.42 17.71
N LEU A 59 17.11 4.50 16.86
CA LEU A 59 17.80 4.82 15.60
C LEU A 59 16.91 5.64 14.65
N GLY A 60 15.59 5.37 14.66
CA GLY A 60 14.61 6.21 13.96
C GLY A 60 14.56 7.63 14.50
N PHE A 61 14.63 7.82 15.81
CA PHE A 61 14.69 9.16 16.42
C PHE A 61 15.98 9.90 16.04
N ASP A 62 17.13 9.22 16.03
CA ASP A 62 18.40 9.81 15.62
C ASP A 62 18.41 10.21 14.15
N SER A 63 17.78 9.40 13.30
CA SER A 63 17.57 9.72 11.88
C SER A 63 16.70 10.97 11.75
N MET A 64 15.60 11.06 12.52
CA MET A 64 14.75 12.26 12.57
C MET A 64 15.52 13.52 12.94
N ALA A 65 16.26 13.50 14.05
CA ALA A 65 17.06 14.65 14.48
C ALA A 65 18.06 15.08 13.39
N ASN A 66 18.71 14.11 12.73
CA ASN A 66 19.66 14.37 11.66
C ASN A 66 19.04 15.02 10.42
N ILE A 67 17.84 14.56 10.03
CA ILE A 67 17.09 15.09 8.89
C ILE A 67 16.52 16.48 9.21
N LEU A 68 15.94 16.67 10.40
CA LEU A 68 15.42 17.96 10.85
C LEU A 68 16.50 19.03 10.87
N GLU A 69 17.69 18.72 11.40
CA GLU A 69 18.83 19.64 11.35
C GLU A 69 19.14 20.08 9.91
N LEU A 70 19.17 19.15 8.96
CA LEU A 70 19.39 19.47 7.55
C LEU A 70 18.28 20.36 6.98
N LEU A 71 17.00 20.05 7.25
CA LEU A 71 15.86 20.83 6.75
C LEU A 71 15.95 22.29 7.23
N TYR A 72 16.16 22.50 8.52
CA TYR A 72 16.26 23.84 9.09
C TYR A 72 17.52 24.58 8.63
N GLU A 73 18.67 23.92 8.50
CA GLU A 73 19.87 24.51 7.88
C GLU A 73 19.66 24.81 6.39
N SER A 74 18.75 24.11 5.72
CA SER A 74 18.37 24.37 4.33
C SER A 74 17.33 25.49 4.19
N GLY A 75 16.78 26.03 5.28
CA GLY A 75 15.84 27.15 5.25
C GLY A 75 14.36 26.75 5.27
N VAL A 76 14.07 25.48 5.53
CA VAL A 76 12.70 25.01 5.76
C VAL A 76 12.16 25.65 7.05
N GLU A 77 10.98 26.25 6.97
CA GLU A 77 10.34 26.97 8.09
C GLU A 77 9.58 26.01 9.02
N CYS A 78 8.96 24.97 8.44
CA CYS A 78 8.13 24.02 9.16
C CYS A 78 8.42 22.58 8.72
N ALA A 79 8.59 21.67 9.67
CA ALA A 79 8.62 20.24 9.42
C ALA A 79 7.47 19.56 10.16
N THR A 80 6.72 18.68 9.49
CA THR A 80 5.66 17.88 10.11
C THR A 80 6.01 16.41 10.07
N VAL A 81 6.09 15.75 11.23
CA VAL A 81 6.47 14.34 11.32
C VAL A 81 5.31 13.48 11.80
N TYR A 82 5.11 12.33 11.15
CA TYR A 82 4.09 11.37 11.58
C TYR A 82 4.65 10.45 12.66
N ALA A 83 4.46 10.82 13.92
CA ALA A 83 5.03 10.08 15.06
C ALA A 83 4.13 8.93 15.52
N PHE A 84 2.81 9.16 15.62
CA PHE A 84 1.87 8.14 16.08
C PHE A 84 0.47 8.34 15.50
N SER A 85 -0.08 7.29 14.92
CA SER A 85 -1.41 7.30 14.32
C SER A 85 -2.48 6.87 15.31
N ILE A 86 -3.71 7.40 15.20
CA ILE A 86 -4.87 6.89 15.95
C ILE A 86 -5.09 5.40 15.65
N GLU A 87 -4.83 4.97 14.42
CA GLU A 87 -4.89 3.56 14.01
C GLU A 87 -3.91 2.66 14.80
N ASN A 88 -2.88 3.23 15.43
CA ASN A 88 -1.92 2.47 16.23
C ASN A 88 -2.49 2.03 17.59
N PHE A 89 -3.59 2.63 18.06
CA PHE A 89 -4.30 2.14 19.25
C PHE A 89 -4.94 0.76 19.04
N LYS A 90 -5.14 0.32 17.78
CA LYS A 90 -5.63 -1.03 17.45
C LYS A 90 -4.56 -2.12 17.64
N ARG A 91 -3.31 -1.76 17.94
CA ARG A 91 -2.22 -2.72 18.19
C ARG A 91 -2.36 -3.34 19.59
N SER A 92 -1.53 -4.35 19.86
CA SER A 92 -1.54 -5.02 21.17
C SER A 92 -1.35 -4.02 22.32
N ARG A 93 -2.00 -4.26 23.46
CA ARG A 93 -1.90 -3.39 24.64
C ARG A 93 -0.45 -3.16 25.07
N TYR A 94 0.38 -4.20 25.00
CA TYR A 94 1.82 -4.10 25.29
C TYR A 94 2.54 -3.14 24.34
N GLU A 95 2.24 -3.19 23.05
CA GLU A 95 2.85 -2.27 22.07
C GLU A 95 2.36 -0.83 22.26
N VAL A 96 1.08 -0.64 22.58
CA VAL A 96 0.53 0.69 22.88
C VAL A 96 1.16 1.27 24.15
N GLU A 97 1.23 0.50 25.24
CA GLU A 97 1.86 0.91 26.50
C GLU A 97 3.34 1.26 26.29
N TRP A 98 4.05 0.43 25.52
CA TRP A 98 5.44 0.72 25.16
C TRP A 98 5.60 1.98 24.28
N LEU A 99 4.69 2.23 23.33
CA LEU A 99 4.71 3.47 22.53
C LEU A 99 4.47 4.70 23.42
N MET A 100 3.62 4.58 24.44
CA MET A 100 3.43 5.62 25.45
C MET A 100 4.68 5.80 26.31
N ASP A 101 5.37 4.72 26.70
CA ASP A 101 6.66 4.80 27.41
C ASP A 101 7.73 5.50 26.58
N LEU A 102 7.80 5.19 25.28
CA LEU A 102 8.72 5.84 24.36
C LEU A 102 8.38 7.33 24.22
N ALA A 103 7.11 7.66 24.04
CA ALA A 103 6.65 9.04 23.98
C ALA A 103 7.03 9.78 25.27
N ARG A 104 6.74 9.22 26.45
CA ARG A 104 7.14 9.76 27.75
C ARG A 104 8.64 10.03 27.79
N SER A 105 9.44 9.01 27.51
CA SER A 105 10.90 9.11 27.55
C SER A 105 11.44 10.18 26.60
N LYS A 106 10.93 10.26 25.36
CA LYS A 106 11.45 11.20 24.36
C LYS A 106 10.97 12.63 24.59
N PHE A 107 9.70 12.85 24.93
CA PHE A 107 9.24 14.21 25.24
C PHE A 107 9.78 14.70 26.59
N GLN A 108 9.98 13.82 27.59
CA GLN A 108 10.72 14.19 28.79
C GLN A 108 12.17 14.51 28.48
N GLN A 109 12.83 13.76 27.59
CA GLN A 109 14.17 14.09 27.14
C GLN A 109 14.21 15.48 26.50
N ILE A 110 13.23 15.83 25.66
CA ILE A 110 13.12 17.16 25.06
C ILE A 110 12.89 18.25 26.11
N SER A 111 12.00 18.00 27.08
CA SER A 111 11.67 18.94 28.15
C SER A 111 12.83 19.16 29.14
N GLN A 112 13.55 18.10 29.51
CA GLN A 112 14.65 18.12 30.49
C GLN A 112 16.00 18.48 29.87
N GLN A 113 16.23 18.12 28.61
CA GLN A 113 17.45 18.41 27.84
C GLN A 113 17.14 19.41 26.73
N GLY A 114 16.58 20.57 27.09
CA GLY A 114 16.21 21.67 26.19
C GLY A 114 17.32 22.13 25.25
N GLU A 115 18.57 21.69 25.45
CA GLU A 115 19.73 21.97 24.61
C GLU A 115 19.47 21.82 23.11
N LEU A 116 18.70 20.85 22.62
CA LEU A 116 18.50 20.68 21.17
C LEU A 116 17.50 21.69 20.61
N CYS A 117 16.34 21.84 21.23
CA CYS A 117 15.32 22.79 20.80
C CYS A 117 15.77 24.24 20.98
N GLU A 118 16.47 24.55 22.08
CA GLU A 118 17.07 25.86 22.32
C GLU A 118 18.22 26.16 21.36
N LYS A 119 19.14 25.21 21.14
CA LYS A 119 20.27 25.39 20.19
C LYS A 119 19.83 25.66 18.77
N TYR A 120 18.71 25.06 18.34
CA TYR A 120 18.18 25.25 16.99
C TYR A 120 17.00 26.24 16.93
N GLY A 121 16.54 26.80 18.06
CA GLY A 121 15.41 27.73 18.13
C GLY A 121 14.11 27.17 17.54
N ILE A 122 13.81 25.90 17.81
CA ILE A 122 12.66 25.19 17.22
C ILE A 122 11.44 25.28 18.15
N LYS A 123 10.31 25.74 17.63
CA LYS A 123 9.00 25.67 18.29
C LYS A 123 8.34 24.34 18.01
N ILE A 124 8.01 23.58 19.05
CA ILE A 124 7.31 22.31 18.90
C ILE A 124 5.80 22.55 19.02
N LYS A 125 5.04 21.89 18.15
CA LYS A 125 3.58 21.81 18.21
C LYS A 125 3.14 20.37 18.12
N ILE A 126 2.18 19.97 18.95
CA ILE A 126 1.60 18.64 18.92
C ILE A 126 0.27 18.72 18.17
N LEU A 127 0.16 17.96 17.07
CA LEU A 127 -1.03 17.94 16.24
C LEU A 127 -1.75 16.60 16.40
N GLY A 128 -3.03 16.60 16.76
CA GLY A 128 -3.81 15.38 16.90
C GLY A 128 -4.80 15.40 18.05
N ASN A 129 -5.45 14.26 18.27
CA ASN A 129 -6.44 14.06 19.30
C ASN A 129 -5.78 13.60 20.61
N THR A 130 -5.27 14.57 21.37
CA THR A 130 -4.57 14.33 22.64
C THR A 130 -5.47 13.78 23.73
N ASP A 131 -6.80 13.89 23.60
CA ASP A 131 -7.77 13.35 24.58
C ASP A 131 -7.71 11.82 24.67
N LEU A 132 -7.18 11.17 23.63
CA LEU A 132 -6.95 9.71 23.59
C LEU A 132 -5.75 9.27 24.43
N LEU A 133 -4.91 10.20 24.90
CA LEU A 133 -3.69 9.89 25.63
C LEU A 133 -3.93 9.81 27.15
N PRO A 134 -3.10 9.05 27.88
CA PRO A 134 -3.04 9.14 29.34
C PRO A 134 -2.70 10.56 29.83
N SER A 135 -3.26 10.95 30.98
CA SER A 135 -3.13 12.33 31.51
C SER A 135 -1.70 12.74 31.85
N ASP A 136 -0.84 11.79 32.20
CA ASP A 136 0.59 12.05 32.43
C ASP A 136 1.32 12.41 31.13
N VAL A 137 0.99 11.74 30.02
CA VAL A 137 1.52 12.06 28.68
C VAL A 137 1.01 13.42 28.20
N GLN A 138 -0.29 13.69 28.35
CA GLN A 138 -0.87 14.99 27.98
C GLN A 138 -0.15 16.16 28.66
N ARG A 139 0.17 16.03 29.95
CA ARG A 139 0.92 17.04 30.70
C ARG A 139 2.34 17.23 30.15
N ILE A 140 3.06 16.16 29.81
CA ILE A 140 4.41 16.23 29.23
C ILE A 140 4.39 16.94 27.87
N LEU A 141 3.38 16.66 27.05
CA LEU A 141 3.20 17.32 25.75
C LEU A 141 2.95 18.81 25.92
N ALA A 142 2.02 19.20 26.80
CA ALA A 142 1.72 20.60 27.09
C ALA A 142 2.93 21.37 27.65
N GLU A 143 3.73 20.72 28.51
CA GLU A 143 4.99 21.29 29.01
C GLU A 143 6.00 21.51 27.88
N THR A 144 6.13 20.54 26.97
CA THR A 144 7.03 20.63 25.80
C THR A 144 6.66 21.79 24.87
N GLU A 145 5.37 21.97 24.58
CA GLU A 145 4.89 23.10 23.78
C GLU A 145 5.15 24.44 24.49
N ASN A 146 4.89 24.51 25.81
CA ASN A 146 5.06 25.74 26.57
C ASN A 146 6.54 26.17 26.69
N ILE A 147 7.47 25.23 26.85
CA ILE A 147 8.92 25.52 26.91
C ILE A 147 9.43 26.06 25.57
N THR A 148 8.88 25.58 24.45
CA THR A 148 9.34 25.94 23.10
C THR A 148 8.51 27.03 22.42
N LYS A 149 7.49 27.59 23.09
CA LYS A 149 6.51 28.51 22.49
C LYS A 149 7.11 29.80 21.93
N ASP A 150 8.18 30.29 22.55
CA ASP A 150 8.84 31.57 22.24
C ASP A 150 9.96 31.40 21.20
N ASN A 151 10.22 30.17 20.75
CA ASN A 151 11.17 29.88 19.69
C ASN A 151 10.61 30.33 18.33
N THR A 152 11.44 31.00 17.52
CA THR A 152 10.99 31.64 16.26
C THR A 152 11.74 31.19 15.02
N ARG A 153 12.80 30.39 15.14
CA ARG A 153 13.63 30.02 13.99
C ARG A 153 12.94 29.03 13.05
N ALA A 154 12.26 28.03 13.60
CA ALA A 154 11.51 27.04 12.81
C ALA A 154 10.44 26.34 13.66
N VAL A 155 9.51 25.66 13.00
CA VAL A 155 8.45 24.88 13.64
C VAL A 155 8.66 23.38 13.39
N LEU A 156 8.44 22.57 14.43
CA LEU A 156 8.30 21.13 14.35
C LEU A 156 6.88 20.74 14.78
N ASN A 157 6.06 20.34 13.83
CA ASN A 157 4.76 19.74 14.08
C ASN A 157 4.95 18.23 14.30
N VAL A 158 4.50 17.72 15.44
CA VAL A 158 4.54 16.29 15.76
C VAL A 158 3.12 15.76 15.80
N CYS A 159 2.78 14.93 14.82
CA CYS A 159 1.45 14.34 14.71
C CYS A 159 1.30 13.15 15.68
N PHE A 160 0.55 13.35 16.78
CA PHE A 160 0.49 12.41 17.91
C PHE A 160 -0.72 12.65 18.87
N PRO A 161 -1.67 11.71 19.00
CA PRO A 161 -2.15 10.73 18.01
C PRO A 161 -2.92 11.43 16.90
N TYR A 162 -2.64 11.10 15.65
CA TYR A 162 -3.21 11.83 14.50
C TYR A 162 -3.72 10.89 13.41
N THR A 163 -4.81 11.27 12.75
CA THR A 163 -5.15 10.88 11.38
C THR A 163 -5.79 12.07 10.66
N SER A 164 -5.65 12.16 9.34
CA SER A 164 -6.19 13.28 8.57
C SER A 164 -7.72 13.29 8.59
N ARG A 165 -8.36 12.11 8.57
CA ARG A 165 -9.82 12.00 8.74
C ARG A 165 -10.33 12.50 10.09
N ASP A 166 -9.60 12.22 11.17
CA ASP A 166 -9.95 12.73 12.50
C ASP A 166 -9.77 14.25 12.57
N GLU A 167 -8.66 14.78 12.04
CA GLU A 167 -8.42 16.22 11.92
C GLU A 167 -9.55 16.94 11.16
N MET A 168 -9.93 16.43 9.98
CA MET A 168 -11.03 17.02 9.18
C MET A 168 -12.35 16.97 9.96
N THR A 169 -12.65 15.85 10.61
CA THR A 169 -13.87 15.68 11.41
C THR A 169 -13.90 16.69 12.57
N ASN A 170 -12.78 16.85 13.28
CA ASN A 170 -12.68 17.78 14.40
C ASN A 170 -12.77 19.25 13.93
N SER A 171 -12.16 19.57 12.79
CA SER A 171 -12.20 20.92 12.19
C SER A 171 -13.64 21.29 11.82
N ILE A 172 -14.35 20.39 11.13
CA ILE A 172 -15.77 20.59 10.77
C ILE A 172 -16.63 20.74 12.02
N LYS A 173 -16.44 19.91 13.05
CA LYS A 173 -17.16 20.05 14.33
C LYS A 173 -16.96 21.44 14.94
N ARG A 174 -15.72 21.94 14.98
CA ARG A 174 -15.40 23.27 15.52
C ARG A 174 -16.05 24.39 14.73
N ILE A 175 -16.07 24.29 13.40
CA ILE A 175 -16.73 25.26 12.52
C ILE A 175 -18.24 25.25 12.76
N VAL A 176 -18.87 24.06 12.83
CA VAL A 176 -20.31 23.94 13.11
C VAL A 176 -20.66 24.56 14.46
N THR A 177 -19.93 24.24 15.53
CA THR A 177 -20.14 24.86 16.85
C THR A 177 -19.94 26.37 16.84
N LEU A 178 -19.06 26.91 15.99
CA LEU A 178 -18.94 28.35 15.80
C LEU A 178 -20.15 28.92 15.04
N SER A 179 -20.61 28.25 13.97
CA SER A 179 -21.76 28.67 13.18
C SER A 179 -23.08 28.69 13.95
N GLU A 180 -23.21 27.84 14.98
CA GLU A 180 -24.36 27.85 15.90
C GLU A 180 -24.40 29.13 16.76
N LYS A 181 -23.24 29.76 17.00
CA LYS A 181 -23.12 31.02 17.75
C LYS A 181 -23.12 32.24 16.83
N ASP A 182 -22.66 32.09 15.60
CA ASP A 182 -22.56 33.15 14.61
C ASP A 182 -23.09 32.65 13.25
N SER A 183 -24.33 33.04 12.93
CA SER A 183 -25.00 32.65 11.68
C SER A 183 -24.39 33.28 10.42
N SER A 184 -23.38 34.15 10.55
CA SER A 184 -22.65 34.71 9.41
C SER A 184 -21.50 33.84 8.91
N VAL A 185 -21.14 32.78 9.65
CA VAL A 185 -20.08 31.85 9.26
C VAL A 185 -20.50 31.09 8.01
N TYR A 186 -19.76 31.32 6.93
CA TYR A 186 -19.86 30.57 5.68
C TYR A 186 -18.81 29.47 5.68
N ILE A 187 -19.19 28.23 5.36
CA ILE A 187 -18.28 27.08 5.36
C ILE A 187 -17.80 26.83 3.93
N ASP A 188 -16.53 27.14 3.68
CA ASP A 188 -15.82 26.86 2.44
C ASP A 188 -14.45 26.21 2.72
N GLU A 189 -13.66 25.97 1.66
CA GLU A 189 -12.33 25.37 1.77
C GLU A 189 -11.38 26.20 2.64
N SER A 190 -11.40 27.53 2.52
CA SER A 190 -10.57 28.43 3.33
C SER A 190 -10.94 28.34 4.82
N THR A 191 -12.24 28.27 5.11
CA THR A 191 -12.74 28.11 6.47
C THR A 191 -12.31 26.77 7.06
N ILE A 192 -12.25 25.71 6.25
CA ILE A 192 -11.72 24.42 6.71
C ILE A 192 -10.22 24.54 7.00
N ASP A 193 -9.44 25.14 6.09
CA ASP A 193 -7.99 25.35 6.26
C ASP A 193 -7.65 26.06 7.58
N ASP A 194 -8.40 27.09 7.94
CA ASP A 194 -8.19 27.88 9.17
C ASP A 194 -8.44 27.07 10.46
N PHE A 195 -9.21 25.98 10.37
CA PHE A 195 -9.60 25.16 11.52
C PHE A 195 -8.84 23.82 11.63
N LEU A 196 -8.08 23.44 10.61
CA LEU A 196 -7.15 22.30 10.65
C LEU A 196 -6.11 22.50 11.77
N TYR A 197 -5.52 21.41 12.26
CA TYR A 197 -4.44 21.50 13.25
C TYR A 197 -3.21 22.21 12.67
N THR A 198 -3.05 22.16 11.34
CA THR A 198 -1.96 22.80 10.61
C THR A 198 -2.20 24.27 10.24
N SER A 199 -3.28 24.92 10.68
CA SER A 199 -3.66 26.26 10.17
C SER A 199 -2.59 27.35 10.36
N GLU A 200 -1.74 27.22 11.39
CA GLU A 200 -0.61 28.14 11.62
C GLU A 200 0.67 27.77 10.85
N SER A 201 0.65 26.70 10.04
CA SER A 201 1.79 26.25 9.25
C SER A 201 1.73 26.79 7.83
N PRO A 202 2.87 27.02 7.16
CA PRO A 202 2.88 27.27 5.72
C PRO A 202 2.24 26.09 4.96
N PRO A 203 1.71 26.33 3.74
CA PRO A 203 1.24 25.25 2.87
C PRO A 203 2.31 24.17 2.67
N LEU A 204 1.90 22.90 2.63
CA LEU A 204 2.80 21.76 2.47
C LEU A 204 3.43 21.76 1.07
N ASP A 205 4.76 21.76 1.01
CA ASP A 205 5.50 21.77 -0.27
C ASP A 205 6.00 20.38 -0.67
N ILE A 206 6.36 19.56 0.31
CA ILE A 206 6.88 18.20 0.08
C ILE A 206 6.29 17.26 1.13
N LEU A 207 5.82 16.10 0.68
CA LEU A 207 5.46 14.97 1.53
C LEU A 207 6.35 13.77 1.22
N VAL A 208 7.19 13.37 2.17
CA VAL A 208 8.11 12.23 2.04
C VAL A 208 7.56 11.02 2.78
N ARG A 209 7.60 9.84 2.17
CA ARG A 209 7.35 8.56 2.83
C ARG A 209 8.48 7.57 2.58
N THR A 210 8.98 6.96 3.65
CA THR A 210 9.97 5.88 3.57
C THR A 210 9.32 4.50 3.49
N SER A 211 10.15 3.46 3.35
CA SER A 211 9.87 2.02 3.45
C SER A 211 9.25 1.30 2.25
N GLY A 212 9.24 1.94 1.08
CA GLY A 212 8.78 1.33 -0.17
C GLY A 212 7.27 1.11 -0.26
N THR A 213 6.49 1.79 0.57
CA THR A 213 5.01 1.74 0.54
C THR A 213 4.45 2.97 -0.18
N TYR A 214 3.63 2.74 -1.21
CA TYR A 214 3.03 3.77 -2.05
C TYR A 214 1.61 4.15 -1.59
N ARG A 215 1.49 4.67 -0.36
CA ARG A 215 0.22 5.16 0.21
C ARG A 215 0.49 6.31 1.19
N LEU A 216 -0.51 7.11 1.55
CA LEU A 216 -0.33 8.20 2.53
C LEU A 216 -0.65 7.79 3.98
N SER A 217 -1.31 6.66 4.20
CA SER A 217 -1.65 6.15 5.55
C SER A 217 -2.40 7.18 6.42
N ASP A 218 -3.37 7.88 5.81
CA ASP A 218 -4.23 8.86 6.50
C ASP A 218 -3.42 10.00 7.16
N PHE A 219 -2.42 10.52 6.43
CA PHE A 219 -1.53 11.58 6.88
C PHE A 219 -1.60 12.79 5.95
N LEU A 220 -1.90 13.97 6.50
CA LEU A 220 -1.92 15.26 5.79
C LEU A 220 -2.66 15.20 4.44
N LEU A 221 -3.80 14.50 4.38
CA LEU A 221 -4.48 14.23 3.11
C LEU A 221 -4.94 15.53 2.47
N TRP A 222 -5.61 16.40 3.24
CA TRP A 222 -6.08 17.71 2.79
C TRP A 222 -4.91 18.60 2.34
N GLN A 223 -3.86 18.69 3.15
CA GLN A 223 -2.70 19.54 2.92
C GLN A 223 -1.85 19.07 1.73
N SER A 224 -1.93 17.80 1.33
CA SER A 224 -1.13 17.21 0.24
C SER A 224 -1.74 17.30 -1.16
N VAL A 225 -2.98 17.81 -1.28
CA VAL A 225 -3.71 17.93 -2.57
C VAL A 225 -3.16 19.00 -3.52
N PRO A 226 -2.73 20.20 -3.06
CA PRO A 226 -2.30 21.27 -3.96
C PRO A 226 -1.22 20.83 -4.95
N SER A 227 -1.30 21.29 -6.20
CA SER A 227 -0.37 20.92 -7.28
C SER A 227 1.09 21.32 -7.01
N SER A 228 1.30 22.29 -6.10
CA SER A 228 2.61 22.70 -5.60
C SER A 228 3.25 21.67 -4.66
N CYS A 229 2.45 20.82 -4.00
CA CYS A 229 2.94 19.81 -3.06
C CYS A 229 3.50 18.59 -3.80
N ALA A 230 4.75 18.24 -3.51
CA ALA A 230 5.42 17.10 -4.12
C ALA A 230 5.42 15.86 -3.22
N ILE A 231 4.89 14.74 -3.72
CA ILE A 231 4.81 13.48 -2.96
C ILE A 231 5.94 12.54 -3.37
N MET A 232 6.82 12.22 -2.43
CA MET A 232 8.06 11.49 -2.65
C MET A 232 8.08 10.17 -1.87
N PHE A 233 8.23 9.05 -2.57
CA PHE A 233 8.35 7.72 -1.97
C PHE A 233 9.80 7.23 -2.02
N SER A 234 10.33 6.78 -0.89
CA SER A 234 11.63 6.14 -0.78
C SER A 234 11.48 4.67 -0.40
N ASN A 235 12.24 3.81 -1.06
CA ASN A 235 12.32 2.38 -0.75
C ASN A 235 13.14 2.06 0.52
N LYS A 236 13.94 3.02 1.02
CA LYS A 236 14.74 2.84 2.24
C LYS A 236 13.86 2.82 3.48
N LEU A 237 14.21 1.98 4.45
CA LEU A 237 13.60 2.01 5.78
C LEU A 237 14.00 3.31 6.50
N TRP A 238 13.16 3.83 7.40
CA TRP A 238 13.42 5.11 8.07
C TRP A 238 14.80 5.21 8.74
N PRO A 239 15.29 4.21 9.50
CA PRO A 239 16.63 4.28 10.08
C PRO A 239 17.78 4.23 9.05
N ASP A 240 17.53 3.76 7.83
CA ASP A 240 18.49 3.78 6.71
C ASP A 240 18.40 5.07 5.87
N PHE A 241 17.42 5.93 6.13
CA PHE A 241 17.18 7.14 5.36
C PHE A 241 18.12 8.26 5.83
N THR A 242 19.02 8.68 4.96
CA THR A 242 20.13 9.57 5.32
C THR A 242 19.89 11.02 4.91
N ALA A 243 20.67 11.94 5.48
CA ALA A 243 20.70 13.34 5.05
C ALA A 243 20.95 13.50 3.54
N TRP A 244 21.76 12.61 2.93
CA TRP A 244 21.99 12.62 1.49
C TRP A 244 20.74 12.29 0.68
N ASP A 245 19.85 11.44 1.19
CA ASP A 245 18.60 11.12 0.52
C ASP A 245 17.66 12.33 0.56
N MET A 246 17.59 13.03 1.70
CA MET A 246 16.83 14.27 1.81
C MET A 246 17.42 15.39 0.94
N ILE A 247 18.75 15.55 0.86
CA ILE A 247 19.39 16.53 -0.03
C ILE A 247 18.95 16.30 -1.49
N LYS A 248 18.91 15.05 -1.96
CA LYS A 248 18.44 14.73 -3.31
C LYS A 248 16.98 15.15 -3.53
N ILE A 249 16.12 14.92 -2.53
CA ILE A 249 14.71 15.32 -2.58
C ILE A 249 14.59 16.85 -2.66
N LEU A 250 15.30 17.59 -1.79
CA LEU A 250 15.29 19.04 -1.76
C LEU A 250 15.81 19.65 -3.08
N LEU A 251 16.90 19.12 -3.62
CA LEU A 251 17.46 19.57 -4.90
C LEU A 251 16.53 19.28 -6.08
N ASN A 252 15.89 18.10 -6.10
CA ASN A 252 14.94 17.75 -7.14
C ASN A 252 13.71 18.67 -7.11
N TRP A 253 13.16 18.93 -5.92
CA TRP A 253 12.06 19.88 -5.76
C TRP A 253 12.46 21.30 -6.16
N SER A 254 13.64 21.76 -5.72
CA SER A 254 14.16 23.09 -6.03
C SER A 254 14.35 23.28 -7.54
N PHE A 255 14.92 22.28 -8.22
CA PHE A 255 15.07 22.24 -9.66
C PHE A 255 13.72 22.31 -10.37
N ASN A 256 12.73 21.50 -9.95
CA ASN A 256 11.41 21.47 -10.56
C ASN A 256 10.65 22.79 -10.36
N MET A 257 10.71 23.35 -9.15
CA MET A 257 10.12 24.66 -8.87
C MET A 257 10.75 25.76 -9.71
N TYR A 258 12.07 25.77 -9.86
CA TYR A 258 12.76 26.77 -10.67
C TYR A 258 12.42 26.68 -12.17
N TRP A 259 12.39 25.47 -12.73
CA TRP A 259 12.22 25.27 -14.18
C TRP A 259 10.76 25.16 -14.64
N TYR A 260 9.89 24.56 -13.83
CA TYR A 260 8.50 24.25 -14.20
C TYR A 260 7.46 25.02 -13.37
N GLY A 261 7.88 25.74 -12.32
CA GLY A 261 6.97 26.50 -11.45
C GLY A 261 6.12 25.65 -10.50
N ASN A 262 6.36 24.33 -10.42
CA ASN A 262 5.73 23.44 -9.44
C ASN A 262 6.70 22.33 -8.99
N GLY A 263 6.49 21.78 -7.79
CA GLY A 263 7.42 20.82 -7.16
C GLY A 263 7.43 19.43 -7.79
N ASN A 264 6.38 19.07 -8.54
CA ASN A 264 6.23 17.77 -9.21
C ASN A 264 6.81 17.72 -10.63
N GLY A 265 7.32 18.84 -11.14
CA GLY A 265 7.89 18.95 -12.48
C GLY A 265 6.84 19.17 -13.57
N ASN A 266 7.13 18.72 -14.80
CA ASN A 266 6.27 19.01 -15.94
C ASN A 266 5.01 18.12 -15.93
N ILE A 267 3.99 18.53 -15.17
CA ILE A 267 2.62 18.09 -15.41
C ILE A 267 2.18 18.86 -16.65
N ASN A 268 1.96 18.16 -17.77
CA ASN A 268 1.20 18.70 -18.90
C ASN A 268 -0.26 18.90 -18.45
N SER A 269 -0.50 19.85 -17.54
CA SER A 269 -1.81 20.40 -17.31
C SER A 269 -2.02 21.43 -18.43
N SER A 270 -2.46 20.94 -19.58
CA SER A 270 -3.30 21.77 -20.44
C SER A 270 -4.45 22.21 -19.55
N SER A 271 -4.36 23.41 -18.98
CA SER A 271 -5.46 24.09 -18.35
C SER A 271 -6.61 24.05 -19.34
N VAL A 272 -7.64 23.24 -19.07
CA VAL A 272 -8.94 23.43 -19.69
C VAL A 272 -9.36 24.82 -19.25
N LYS A 273 -9.12 25.81 -20.11
CA LYS A 273 -9.77 27.11 -19.96
C LYS A 273 -11.26 26.82 -20.07
N LEU A 274 -11.98 26.77 -18.95
CA LEU A 274 -13.41 27.02 -18.99
C LEU A 274 -13.56 28.41 -19.59
N SER A 275 -14.04 28.46 -20.83
CA SER A 275 -14.52 29.70 -21.43
C SER A 275 -15.65 30.21 -20.56
N THR A 276 -15.45 31.39 -19.98
CA THR A 276 -16.49 32.19 -19.34
C THR A 276 -17.71 32.27 -20.26
N VAL A 277 -18.80 31.62 -19.87
CA VAL A 277 -20.10 31.84 -20.50
C VAL A 277 -20.62 33.18 -19.97
N PRO A 278 -21.07 34.12 -20.82
CA PRO A 278 -21.65 35.37 -20.36
C PRO A 278 -23.01 35.07 -19.71
N GLU A 279 -23.24 35.59 -18.51
CA GLU A 279 -24.57 35.59 -17.91
C GLU A 279 -25.48 36.56 -18.68
N THR A 280 -26.44 36.01 -19.43
CA THR A 280 -27.62 36.75 -19.87
C THR A 280 -28.86 36.12 -19.22
N PRO A 281 -29.68 36.90 -18.51
CA PRO A 281 -30.87 36.38 -17.85
C PRO A 281 -32.00 36.25 -18.88
N ILE A 282 -32.39 35.01 -19.20
CA ILE A 282 -33.56 34.75 -20.02
C ILE A 282 -34.66 34.17 -19.13
N LYS A 283 -35.64 35.02 -18.82
CA LYS A 283 -37.00 34.59 -18.46
C LYS A 283 -37.69 34.09 -19.73
N ALA A 284 -38.32 32.93 -19.69
CA ALA A 284 -39.42 32.64 -20.61
C ALA A 284 -40.35 31.58 -20.03
N ASP A 285 -41.61 31.95 -19.98
CA ASP A 285 -42.78 31.17 -19.62
C ASP A 285 -43.17 30.17 -20.73
N ILE A 286 -43.89 29.12 -20.30
CA ILE A 286 -45.07 28.53 -20.96
C ILE A 286 -44.92 27.42 -22.05
N GLU A 287 -45.62 26.33 -21.71
CA GLU A 287 -46.45 25.37 -22.48
C GLU A 287 -45.87 24.17 -23.26
N LEU A 288 -46.41 23.01 -22.87
CA LEU A 288 -46.42 21.72 -23.54
C LEU A 288 -47.59 21.61 -24.53
N SER A 289 -47.34 21.18 -25.77
CA SER A 289 -48.27 20.34 -26.57
C SER A 289 -47.52 19.64 -27.74
N PRO A 290 -48.04 18.52 -28.31
CA PRO A 290 -47.20 17.36 -28.66
C PRO A 290 -47.02 17.02 -30.17
N SER A 291 -45.84 16.45 -30.49
CA SER A 291 -45.45 15.41 -31.50
C SER A 291 -45.76 15.63 -33.02
N PRO A 292 -45.00 15.05 -34.01
CA PRO A 292 -44.29 13.76 -33.94
C PRO A 292 -42.89 13.63 -34.62
N GLY A 293 -42.09 12.70 -34.08
CA GLY A 293 -41.25 11.76 -34.84
C GLY A 293 -39.94 12.23 -35.47
N LEU A 294 -38.80 11.94 -34.82
CA LEU A 294 -37.69 11.19 -35.43
C LEU A 294 -36.65 10.79 -34.35
N SER A 295 -36.11 9.59 -34.52
CA SER A 295 -35.25 8.83 -33.61
C SER A 295 -33.80 9.32 -33.50
N SER A 296 -33.25 9.40 -32.29
CA SER A 296 -31.80 9.28 -32.05
C SER A 296 -31.46 8.80 -30.64
N SER A 297 -30.69 7.70 -30.57
CA SER A 297 -29.63 7.38 -29.60
C SER A 297 -29.91 7.58 -28.09
N THR A 298 -30.31 6.50 -27.42
CA THR A 298 -30.30 6.37 -25.97
C THR A 298 -28.91 5.92 -25.47
N THR A 299 -28.35 6.66 -24.51
CA THR A 299 -27.11 6.33 -23.79
C THR A 299 -27.37 5.28 -22.70
N ALA A 300 -26.32 4.54 -22.32
CA ALA A 300 -26.38 3.33 -21.48
C ALA A 300 -26.82 3.53 -20.01
N TYR A 301 -27.35 4.70 -19.64
CA TYR A 301 -27.83 5.00 -18.29
C TYR A 301 -29.31 4.63 -18.08
N GLU A 302 -30.13 4.59 -19.14
CA GLU A 302 -31.58 4.29 -19.03
C GLU A 302 -31.94 2.80 -19.09
N ARG A 303 -30.97 1.88 -19.20
CA ARG A 303 -31.24 0.42 -19.17
C ARG A 303 -31.23 -0.21 -17.78
N PHE A 304 -30.96 0.56 -16.72
CA PHE A 304 -30.80 0.02 -15.37
C PHE A 304 -31.94 0.36 -14.40
N GLN A 305 -33.01 1.05 -14.84
CA GLN A 305 -34.17 1.37 -13.98
C GLN A 305 -35.46 0.62 -14.31
N ASP A 306 -35.52 -0.19 -15.37
CA ASP A 306 -36.67 -1.06 -15.65
C ASP A 306 -36.28 -2.53 -15.48
N ASN A 307 -36.41 -3.04 -14.26
CA ASN A 307 -36.81 -4.42 -13.95
C ASN A 307 -36.89 -4.61 -12.42
N SER A 308 -37.94 -4.08 -11.81
CA SER A 308 -38.43 -4.60 -10.52
C SER A 308 -39.90 -4.22 -10.27
N THR A 309 -40.80 -5.01 -10.84
CA THR A 309 -42.21 -5.25 -10.47
C THR A 309 -42.54 -6.65 -11.02
N GLU A 310 -43.15 -7.63 -10.35
CA GLU A 310 -44.06 -7.79 -9.19
C GLU A 310 -43.90 -9.24 -8.65
N SER A 311 -44.14 -9.52 -7.37
CA SER A 311 -45.38 -10.11 -6.78
C SER A 311 -45.03 -10.54 -5.34
N ASP A 312 -45.87 -10.60 -4.31
CA ASP A 312 -47.33 -10.51 -4.16
C ASP A 312 -47.70 -10.23 -2.67
N SER A 313 -48.86 -9.57 -2.51
CA SER A 313 -49.90 -9.65 -1.47
C SER A 313 -49.71 -9.33 0.04
N ASP A 314 -50.63 -8.42 0.46
CA ASP A 314 -51.54 -8.47 1.63
C ASP A 314 -51.30 -7.66 2.93
N SER A 315 -52.00 -6.51 2.96
CA SER A 315 -53.09 -6.17 3.88
C SER A 315 -52.85 -5.22 5.08
N LEU A 316 -53.51 -4.05 4.95
CA LEU A 316 -54.35 -3.32 5.92
C LEU A 316 -53.76 -2.90 7.29
N VAL A 317 -53.65 -1.57 7.52
CA VAL A 317 -54.45 -0.77 8.49
C VAL A 317 -54.25 0.74 8.20
N LYS A 318 -55.35 1.50 8.31
CA LYS A 318 -55.53 2.96 8.06
C LYS A 318 -55.16 3.84 9.26
N SER A 319 -55.19 5.16 9.02
CA SER A 319 -55.29 6.33 9.92
C SER A 319 -53.96 6.92 10.41
N ASP A 320 -53.72 8.22 10.50
CA ASP A 320 -54.38 9.48 10.08
C ASP A 320 -53.32 10.60 10.16
N ALA A 321 -53.46 11.63 9.30
CA ALA A 321 -53.06 13.06 9.47
C ALA A 321 -51.59 13.42 9.84
N GLU A 322 -50.96 14.52 9.42
CA GLU A 322 -51.18 15.61 8.47
C GLU A 322 -49.80 16.32 8.35
N ASN A 323 -49.48 16.81 7.14
CA ASN A 323 -48.60 17.95 6.82
C ASN A 323 -47.25 18.16 7.54
N ASN A 324 -46.16 17.95 6.80
CA ASN A 324 -45.18 19.03 6.60
C ASN A 324 -44.28 18.76 5.38
N THR A 325 -44.46 19.57 4.35
CA THR A 325 -43.57 19.72 3.19
C THR A 325 -42.22 20.25 3.64
N SER A 326 -41.16 19.45 3.44
CA SER A 326 -39.80 19.94 3.28
C SER A 326 -39.11 19.11 2.19
N ASN A 327 -38.86 19.76 1.06
CA ASN A 327 -38.08 19.21 -0.04
C ASN A 327 -36.65 18.99 0.44
N SER A 328 -36.27 17.75 0.74
CA SER A 328 -34.87 17.35 0.79
C SER A 328 -34.34 17.28 -0.63
N SER A 329 -33.52 18.25 -1.03
CA SER A 329 -32.67 18.11 -2.20
C SER A 329 -31.65 17.01 -1.92
N MET A 330 -31.94 15.79 -2.42
CA MET A 330 -30.93 14.76 -2.61
C MET A 330 -29.87 15.32 -3.57
N THR A 331 -28.77 15.81 -3.00
CA THR A 331 -27.52 15.90 -3.74
C THR A 331 -26.94 14.50 -3.74
N SER A 332 -26.80 13.91 -4.92
CA SER A 332 -26.27 12.57 -5.09
C SER A 332 -24.82 12.53 -4.61
N ASP A 333 -24.59 11.88 -3.47
CA ASP A 333 -23.29 11.39 -3.05
C ASP A 333 -22.67 10.60 -4.21
N VAL A 334 -21.64 11.16 -4.86
CA VAL A 334 -20.81 10.38 -5.76
C VAL A 334 -19.96 9.48 -4.87
N ALA A 335 -20.51 8.30 -4.56
CA ALA A 335 -19.78 7.23 -3.90
C ALA A 335 -18.44 7.03 -4.63
N LYS A 336 -17.37 6.93 -3.86
CA LYS A 336 -16.04 6.63 -4.37
C LYS A 336 -16.11 5.28 -5.08
N LEU A 337 -16.23 5.28 -6.42
CA LEU A 337 -16.32 4.03 -7.16
C LEU A 337 -14.98 3.30 -7.06
N ASP A 338 -14.99 2.08 -6.53
CA ASP A 338 -13.88 1.11 -6.57
C ASP A 338 -13.73 0.52 -7.99
N ILE A 339 -13.77 1.38 -9.01
CA ILE A 339 -13.70 1.02 -10.43
C ILE A 339 -12.63 1.86 -11.13
N ALA A 340 -11.70 1.19 -11.81
CA ALA A 340 -10.71 1.82 -12.68
C ALA A 340 -10.93 1.39 -14.14
N LEU A 341 -10.93 2.34 -15.07
CA LEU A 341 -11.05 2.05 -16.49
C LEU A 341 -9.67 1.89 -17.11
N SER A 342 -9.47 0.84 -17.92
CA SER A 342 -8.24 0.71 -18.69
C SER A 342 -8.23 1.70 -19.84
N THR A 343 -7.06 2.31 -20.09
CA THR A 343 -6.85 3.24 -21.20
C THR A 343 -6.57 2.55 -22.53
N ASN A 344 -6.23 1.26 -22.52
CA ASN A 344 -5.75 0.52 -23.69
C ASN A 344 -6.55 -0.74 -24.05
N LEU A 345 -7.55 -1.08 -23.24
CA LEU A 345 -8.49 -2.18 -23.47
C LEU A 345 -9.88 -1.76 -22.98
N PRO A 346 -10.96 -2.26 -23.59
CA PRO A 346 -12.33 -2.00 -23.13
C PRO A 346 -12.65 -2.83 -21.88
N ILE A 347 -11.89 -2.61 -20.79
CA ILE A 347 -12.06 -3.29 -19.50
C ILE A 347 -12.25 -2.27 -18.39
N ALA A 348 -13.14 -2.61 -17.46
CA ALA A 348 -13.25 -1.97 -16.17
C ALA A 348 -12.69 -2.94 -15.11
N LEU A 349 -11.75 -2.46 -14.31
CA LEU A 349 -11.22 -3.14 -13.14
C LEU A 349 -12.05 -2.75 -11.93
N ILE A 350 -12.58 -3.73 -11.21
CA ILE A 350 -13.37 -3.51 -10.01
C ILE A 350 -12.57 -4.06 -8.82
N PHE A 351 -12.36 -3.23 -7.80
CA PHE A 351 -11.65 -3.66 -6.59
C PHE A 351 -12.67 -4.19 -5.58
N LEU A 352 -12.52 -5.47 -5.22
CA LEU A 352 -13.41 -6.17 -4.30
C LEU A 352 -12.58 -6.86 -3.21
N PRO A 353 -13.16 -7.12 -2.03
CA PRO A 353 -12.58 -8.06 -1.08
C PRO A 353 -12.29 -9.41 -1.74
N ALA A 354 -11.14 -10.01 -1.43
CA ALA A 354 -10.67 -11.23 -2.11
C ALA A 354 -11.64 -12.42 -2.00
N ALA A 355 -12.38 -12.50 -0.89
CA ALA A 355 -13.40 -13.52 -0.63
C ALA A 355 -14.63 -13.41 -1.54
N ASP A 356 -14.92 -12.21 -2.06
CA ASP A 356 -16.10 -11.97 -2.89
C ASP A 356 -15.83 -12.24 -4.37
N ILE A 357 -14.57 -12.09 -4.81
CA ILE A 357 -14.15 -12.22 -6.22
C ILE A 357 -14.61 -13.55 -6.85
N PRO A 358 -14.44 -14.73 -6.23
CA PRO A 358 -14.88 -16.00 -6.82
C PRO A 358 -16.38 -16.02 -7.14
N THR A 359 -17.21 -15.43 -6.30
CA THR A 359 -18.67 -15.39 -6.46
C THR A 359 -19.05 -14.50 -7.64
N PHE A 360 -18.51 -13.28 -7.72
CA PHE A 360 -18.78 -12.38 -8.84
C PHE A 360 -18.34 -12.97 -10.20
N VAL A 361 -17.23 -13.70 -10.23
CA VAL A 361 -16.75 -14.39 -11.44
C VAL A 361 -17.60 -15.63 -11.73
N GLY A 362 -17.89 -16.45 -10.73
CA GLY A 362 -18.68 -17.67 -10.87
C GLY A 362 -20.12 -17.42 -11.32
N GLU A 363 -20.72 -16.31 -10.90
CA GLU A 363 -22.06 -15.87 -11.32
C GLU A 363 -22.07 -15.14 -12.68
N GLY A 364 -20.90 -14.96 -13.31
CA GLY A 364 -20.77 -14.27 -14.61
C GLY A 364 -21.00 -12.76 -14.54
N LYS A 365 -20.98 -12.16 -13.33
CA LYS A 365 -21.04 -10.70 -13.15
C LYS A 365 -19.72 -10.03 -13.54
N CYS A 366 -18.61 -10.74 -13.31
CA CYS A 366 -17.27 -10.42 -13.81
C CYS A 366 -16.75 -11.55 -14.70
N ASP A 367 -16.06 -11.18 -15.78
CA ASP A 367 -15.51 -12.16 -16.73
C ASP A 367 -14.20 -12.78 -16.26
N LEU A 368 -13.42 -12.02 -15.47
CA LEU A 368 -12.12 -12.36 -14.91
C LEU A 368 -12.01 -11.91 -13.46
N GLY A 369 -11.15 -12.59 -12.70
CA GLY A 369 -10.76 -12.19 -11.35
C GLY A 369 -9.34 -12.64 -11.00
N ILE A 370 -8.73 -11.99 -10.01
CA ILE A 370 -7.46 -12.41 -9.41
C ILE A 370 -7.69 -12.58 -7.92
N THR A 371 -7.55 -13.80 -7.42
CA THR A 371 -7.75 -14.12 -5.99
C THR A 371 -7.00 -15.40 -5.61
N GLY A 372 -6.90 -15.71 -4.32
CA GLY A 372 -6.26 -16.93 -3.83
C GLY A 372 -7.07 -18.18 -4.15
N LEU A 373 -6.39 -19.31 -4.39
CA LEU A 373 -7.05 -20.61 -4.59
C LEU A 373 -7.87 -21.03 -3.36
N ASP A 374 -7.41 -20.64 -2.17
CA ASP A 374 -8.12 -20.75 -0.89
C ASP A 374 -9.50 -20.09 -0.96
N GLN A 375 -9.59 -18.85 -1.44
CA GLN A 375 -10.86 -18.13 -1.57
C GLN A 375 -11.80 -18.80 -2.59
N VAL A 376 -11.26 -19.28 -3.72
CA VAL A 376 -12.08 -19.97 -4.74
C VAL A 376 -12.70 -21.26 -4.18
N LYS A 377 -11.92 -22.02 -3.41
CA LYS A 377 -12.38 -23.26 -2.78
C LYS A 377 -13.32 -22.99 -1.61
N GLU A 378 -13.04 -21.98 -0.78
CA GLU A 378 -13.90 -21.59 0.34
C GLU A 378 -15.27 -21.12 -0.14
N ALA A 379 -15.33 -20.33 -1.23
CA ALA A 379 -16.57 -19.90 -1.87
C ALA A 379 -17.31 -21.03 -2.63
N ASP A 380 -16.70 -22.20 -2.80
CA ASP A 380 -17.24 -23.35 -3.56
C ASP A 380 -17.60 -23.03 -5.01
N MET A 381 -16.78 -22.20 -5.64
CA MET A 381 -17.01 -21.71 -7.00
C MET A 381 -16.26 -22.50 -8.08
N LEU A 382 -15.53 -23.58 -7.73
CA LEU A 382 -14.78 -24.41 -8.69
C LEU A 382 -15.64 -25.00 -9.83
N LYS A 383 -16.94 -25.18 -9.59
CA LYS A 383 -17.86 -25.66 -10.64
C LYS A 383 -18.22 -24.57 -11.65
N SER A 384 -18.19 -23.31 -11.27
CA SER A 384 -18.62 -22.15 -12.09
C SER A 384 -17.45 -21.29 -12.59
N VAL A 385 -16.27 -21.47 -12.00
CA VAL A 385 -15.03 -20.75 -12.32
C VAL A 385 -14.02 -21.69 -12.97
N GLU A 386 -13.31 -21.17 -13.96
CA GLU A 386 -12.13 -21.81 -14.55
C GLU A 386 -10.85 -21.20 -13.93
N LEU A 387 -9.95 -22.06 -13.46
CA LEU A 387 -8.63 -21.66 -12.97
C LEU A 387 -7.68 -21.55 -14.17
N LEU A 388 -7.50 -20.33 -14.69
CA LEU A 388 -6.71 -20.14 -15.92
C LEU A 388 -5.21 -20.29 -15.66
N LEU A 389 -4.67 -19.57 -14.67
CA LEU A 389 -3.23 -19.50 -14.41
C LEU A 389 -2.93 -19.36 -12.92
N ASP A 390 -1.98 -20.13 -12.41
CA ASP A 390 -1.28 -19.84 -11.15
C ASP A 390 -0.29 -18.70 -11.39
N LEU A 391 -0.50 -17.56 -10.72
CA LEU A 391 0.32 -16.36 -10.88
C LEU A 391 1.62 -16.42 -10.04
N GLN A 392 1.81 -17.49 -9.26
CA GLN A 392 3.03 -17.80 -8.52
C GLN A 392 3.47 -16.75 -7.47
N PHE A 393 2.57 -15.87 -7.04
CA PHE A 393 2.79 -14.96 -5.92
C PHE A 393 1.72 -15.15 -4.83
N GLY A 394 1.98 -14.61 -3.63
CA GLY A 394 1.11 -14.81 -2.48
C GLY A 394 1.05 -16.26 -2.01
N LYS A 395 2.15 -17.01 -2.18
CA LYS A 395 2.22 -18.43 -1.81
C LYS A 395 2.12 -18.57 -0.30
N CYS A 396 1.10 -19.28 0.16
CA CYS A 396 0.92 -19.60 1.57
C CYS A 396 0.25 -20.96 1.73
N LYS A 397 0.22 -21.45 2.97
CA LYS A 397 -0.39 -22.72 3.32
C LYS A 397 -1.53 -22.46 4.30
N LEU A 398 -2.72 -22.95 4.00
CA LEU A 398 -3.79 -23.03 4.99
C LEU A 398 -3.44 -24.18 5.92
N GLN A 399 -3.17 -23.90 7.20
CA GLN A 399 -2.65 -24.90 8.13
C GLN A 399 -3.51 -25.01 9.38
N VAL A 400 -3.61 -26.23 9.90
CA VAL A 400 -4.10 -26.49 11.25
C VAL A 400 -2.99 -26.14 12.23
N GLN A 401 -3.30 -25.28 13.20
CA GLN A 401 -2.35 -24.77 14.18
C GLN A 401 -2.90 -24.95 15.60
N VAL A 402 -2.02 -25.32 16.52
CA VAL A 402 -2.35 -25.59 17.94
C VAL A 402 -1.36 -24.87 18.85
N PRO A 403 -1.69 -24.62 20.13
CA PRO A 403 -0.75 -24.05 21.08
C PRO A 403 0.56 -24.86 21.16
N GLU A 404 1.70 -24.17 21.07
CA GLU A 404 3.02 -24.80 21.05
C GLU A 404 3.30 -25.60 22.33
N LYS A 405 2.82 -25.08 23.47
CA LYS A 405 2.86 -25.73 24.79
C LYS A 405 1.56 -26.48 25.13
N GLY A 406 0.77 -26.83 24.11
CA GLY A 406 -0.50 -27.54 24.26
C GLY A 406 -0.36 -29.07 24.23
N GLU A 407 -1.50 -29.75 24.34
CA GLU A 407 -1.60 -31.22 24.40
C GLU A 407 -1.74 -31.89 23.02
N TYR A 408 -1.83 -31.10 21.96
CA TYR A 408 -2.11 -31.57 20.60
C TYR A 408 -0.85 -31.46 19.72
N ASP A 409 -0.59 -32.51 18.97
CA ASP A 409 0.49 -32.65 17.99
C ASP A 409 0.00 -33.21 16.65
N GLU A 410 -1.15 -33.88 16.63
CA GLU A 410 -1.71 -34.53 15.44
C GLU A 410 -3.19 -34.10 15.23
N PRO A 411 -3.67 -33.96 13.98
CA PRO A 411 -5.03 -33.53 13.67
C PRO A 411 -6.13 -34.42 14.27
N GLU A 412 -5.89 -35.73 14.39
CA GLU A 412 -6.83 -36.70 14.94
C GLU A 412 -7.17 -36.42 16.41
N GLN A 413 -6.28 -35.74 17.15
CA GLN A 413 -6.51 -35.37 18.55
C GLN A 413 -7.49 -34.19 18.69
N LEU A 414 -7.77 -33.49 17.60
CA LEU A 414 -8.73 -32.38 17.54
C LEU A 414 -10.15 -32.82 17.23
N LEU A 415 -10.39 -34.12 17.00
CA LEU A 415 -11.73 -34.64 16.74
C LEU A 415 -12.64 -34.41 17.96
N GLY A 416 -13.81 -33.80 17.72
CA GLY A 416 -14.72 -33.41 18.80
C GLY A 416 -14.37 -32.10 19.52
N LYS A 417 -13.26 -31.45 19.14
CA LYS A 417 -12.80 -30.18 19.72
C LYS A 417 -13.37 -28.98 18.96
N LYS A 418 -13.15 -27.77 19.51
CA LYS A 418 -13.57 -26.52 18.88
C LYS A 418 -12.43 -25.91 18.08
N ILE A 419 -12.65 -25.74 16.78
CA ILE A 419 -11.66 -25.19 15.85
C ILE A 419 -12.18 -23.86 15.31
N VAL A 420 -11.30 -22.87 15.28
CA VAL A 420 -11.66 -21.50 14.90
C VAL A 420 -10.96 -21.09 13.61
N THR A 421 -11.71 -20.51 12.66
CA THR A 421 -11.15 -20.15 11.35
C THR A 421 -12.06 -19.17 10.60
N SER A 422 -11.52 -18.41 9.65
CA SER A 422 -12.31 -17.73 8.61
C SER A 422 -12.66 -18.62 7.42
N PHE A 423 -12.03 -19.81 7.31
CA PHE A 423 -12.18 -20.79 6.22
C PHE A 423 -13.01 -21.98 6.69
N THR A 424 -14.27 -21.74 7.04
CA THR A 424 -15.11 -22.74 7.70
C THR A 424 -15.40 -23.92 6.80
N LYS A 425 -15.57 -23.71 5.49
CA LYS A 425 -15.89 -24.79 4.54
C LYS A 425 -14.69 -25.69 4.30
N LEU A 426 -13.52 -25.10 4.03
CA LEU A 426 -12.27 -25.86 3.88
C LEU A 426 -11.91 -26.63 5.14
N ALA A 427 -12.02 -26.01 6.32
CA ALA A 427 -11.76 -26.70 7.58
C ALA A 427 -12.77 -27.82 7.86
N SER A 428 -14.07 -27.59 7.61
CA SER A 428 -15.10 -28.61 7.82
C SER A 428 -14.86 -29.82 6.93
N ASN A 429 -14.56 -29.61 5.63
CA ASN A 429 -14.25 -30.70 4.72
C ASN A 429 -13.01 -31.50 5.16
N TYR A 430 -11.96 -30.79 5.58
CA TYR A 430 -10.73 -31.43 6.07
C TYR A 430 -10.97 -32.32 7.29
N PHE A 431 -11.72 -31.84 8.29
CA PHE A 431 -12.01 -32.65 9.48
C PHE A 431 -13.05 -33.74 9.23
N ALA A 432 -14.02 -33.53 8.34
CA ALA A 432 -14.98 -34.56 7.93
C ALA A 432 -14.30 -35.77 7.30
N GLU A 433 -13.26 -35.57 6.48
CA GLU A 433 -12.46 -36.66 5.92
C GLU A 433 -11.76 -37.49 7.02
N ILE A 434 -11.21 -36.83 8.04
CA ILE A 434 -10.55 -37.49 9.17
C ILE A 434 -11.59 -38.23 10.05
N GLU A 435 -12.74 -37.61 10.31
CA GLU A 435 -13.85 -38.22 11.07
C GLU A 435 -14.34 -39.50 10.39
N GLN A 436 -14.50 -39.49 9.07
CA GLN A 436 -14.93 -40.64 8.29
C GLN A 436 -13.94 -41.80 8.41
N VAL A 437 -12.63 -41.51 8.35
CA VAL A 437 -11.57 -42.52 8.52
C VAL A 437 -11.59 -43.13 9.93
N GLN A 438 -11.92 -42.33 10.95
CA GLN A 438 -11.99 -42.78 12.35
C GLN A 438 -13.36 -43.36 12.75
N GLY A 439 -14.31 -43.43 11.82
CA GLY A 439 -15.66 -43.95 12.08
C GLY A 439 -16.51 -43.07 12.99
N LEU A 440 -16.19 -41.78 13.09
CA LEU A 440 -16.98 -40.79 13.82
C LEU A 440 -18.08 -40.18 12.94
N PRO A 441 -19.20 -39.73 13.52
CA PRO A 441 -20.21 -38.97 12.79
C PRO A 441 -19.63 -37.67 12.23
N GLU A 442 -19.99 -37.33 10.99
CA GLU A 442 -19.62 -36.06 10.36
C GLU A 442 -20.11 -34.87 11.19
N GLY A 443 -19.23 -33.89 11.42
CA GLY A 443 -19.51 -32.70 12.22
C GLY A 443 -19.32 -32.91 13.72
N SER A 444 -18.63 -33.97 14.13
CA SER A 444 -18.23 -34.17 15.53
C SER A 444 -17.33 -33.02 16.01
N THR A 445 -16.45 -32.53 15.13
CA THR A 445 -15.54 -31.42 15.35
C THR A 445 -16.25 -30.09 15.10
N LYS A 446 -16.19 -29.18 16.07
CA LYS A 446 -16.95 -27.93 16.04
C LYS A 446 -16.14 -26.81 15.36
N ILE A 447 -16.38 -26.60 14.08
CA ILE A 447 -15.81 -25.47 13.32
C ILE A 447 -16.60 -24.18 13.60
N THR A 448 -15.92 -23.10 14.00
CA THR A 448 -16.53 -21.80 14.31
C THR A 448 -15.88 -20.69 13.49
N TYR A 449 -16.71 -19.87 12.85
CA TYR A 449 -16.24 -18.70 12.12
C TYR A 449 -15.68 -17.64 13.08
N VAL A 450 -14.45 -17.18 12.82
CA VAL A 450 -13.89 -15.94 13.37
C VAL A 450 -13.16 -15.23 12.24
N GLY A 451 -13.51 -13.97 12.01
CA GLY A 451 -12.79 -13.08 11.09
C GLY A 451 -11.80 -12.19 11.82
N GLY A 452 -10.74 -11.77 11.14
CA GLY A 452 -9.71 -10.88 11.69
C GLY A 452 -8.57 -11.65 12.36
N SER A 453 -8.35 -11.45 13.66
CA SER A 453 -7.23 -12.03 14.41
C SER A 453 -7.50 -13.47 14.87
N VAL A 454 -7.57 -14.40 13.93
CA VAL A 454 -7.79 -15.82 14.18
C VAL A 454 -6.73 -16.38 15.12
N GLU A 455 -5.47 -15.93 14.99
CA GLU A 455 -4.31 -16.34 15.78
C GLU A 455 -4.45 -16.10 17.30
N ALA A 456 -5.29 -15.15 17.72
CA ALA A 456 -5.54 -14.87 19.14
C ALA A 456 -6.56 -15.84 19.78
N SER A 457 -7.29 -16.61 18.96
CA SER A 457 -8.46 -17.37 19.42
C SER A 457 -8.11 -18.44 20.45
N CYS A 458 -6.99 -19.14 20.30
CA CYS A 458 -6.54 -20.14 21.27
C CYS A 458 -6.15 -19.50 22.61
N ALA A 459 -5.38 -18.41 22.58
CA ALA A 459 -4.95 -17.71 23.79
C ALA A 459 -6.12 -17.13 24.59
N LEU A 460 -7.19 -16.74 23.91
CA LEU A 460 -8.42 -16.22 24.52
C LEU A 460 -9.41 -17.32 24.94
N GLY A 461 -9.08 -18.60 24.74
CA GLY A 461 -9.97 -19.72 25.08
C GLY A 461 -11.20 -19.84 24.17
N VAL A 462 -11.16 -19.24 22.98
CA VAL A 462 -12.26 -19.27 22.00
C VAL A 462 -12.26 -20.58 21.21
N GLY A 463 -11.12 -21.25 21.06
CA GLY A 463 -10.98 -22.56 20.41
C GLY A 463 -9.76 -23.33 20.89
N ASP A 464 -9.80 -24.65 20.71
CA ASP A 464 -8.70 -25.57 21.02
C ASP A 464 -7.58 -25.53 19.96
N ALA A 465 -7.95 -25.21 18.72
CA ALA A 465 -7.07 -25.07 17.57
C ALA A 465 -7.60 -24.02 16.59
N ILE A 466 -6.76 -23.61 15.65
CA ILE A 466 -7.16 -22.75 14.54
C ILE A 466 -6.80 -23.35 13.19
N VAL A 467 -7.49 -22.89 12.15
CA VAL A 467 -7.08 -23.10 10.75
C VAL A 467 -6.91 -21.73 10.12
N ASP A 468 -5.68 -21.40 9.71
CA ASP A 468 -5.38 -20.09 9.14
C ASP A 468 -4.19 -20.14 8.17
N LEU A 469 -4.05 -19.10 7.34
CA LEU A 469 -3.01 -18.99 6.31
C LEU A 469 -1.65 -18.68 6.94
N VAL A 470 -0.64 -19.43 6.51
CA VAL A 470 0.75 -19.33 6.95
C VAL A 470 1.67 -19.13 5.76
N GLU A 471 2.40 -18.01 5.73
CA GLU A 471 3.45 -17.73 4.74
C GLU A 471 4.84 -18.08 5.31
N SER A 472 5.37 -17.23 6.21
CA SER A 472 6.69 -17.44 6.85
C SER A 472 6.64 -18.21 8.18
N GLY A 473 5.44 -18.37 8.77
CA GLY A 473 5.24 -18.99 10.09
C GLY A 473 5.60 -18.12 11.28
N GLU A 474 6.06 -16.87 11.07
CA GLU A 474 6.52 -16.01 12.18
C GLU A 474 5.36 -15.47 13.03
N THR A 475 4.24 -15.08 12.41
CA THR A 475 3.04 -14.58 13.12
C THR A 475 2.45 -15.65 14.04
N MET A 476 2.31 -16.88 13.52
CA MET A 476 1.88 -18.05 14.27
C MET A 476 2.80 -18.33 15.47
N LYS A 477 4.12 -18.33 15.28
CA LYS A 477 5.09 -18.53 16.38
C LYS A 477 4.99 -17.44 17.44
N ALA A 478 4.80 -16.19 17.02
CA ALA A 478 4.60 -15.07 17.95
C ALA A 478 3.31 -15.21 18.79
N ALA A 479 2.27 -15.83 18.22
CA ALA A 479 1.05 -16.18 18.94
C ALA A 479 1.19 -17.43 19.83
N GLY A 480 2.37 -18.05 19.88
CA GLY A 480 2.61 -19.28 20.64
C GLY A 480 1.94 -20.51 20.04
N LEU A 481 1.80 -20.55 18.71
CA LEU A 481 1.19 -21.64 17.97
C LEU A 481 2.24 -22.41 17.15
N LYS A 482 1.96 -23.69 16.88
CA LYS A 482 2.71 -24.57 15.99
C LYS A 482 1.79 -25.19 14.93
N PRO A 483 2.25 -25.41 13.69
CA PRO A 483 1.46 -26.06 12.67
C PRO A 483 1.56 -27.58 12.83
N ILE A 484 0.44 -28.28 12.70
CA ILE A 484 0.39 -29.75 12.79
C ILE A 484 -0.03 -30.41 11.48
N ALA A 485 -0.76 -29.69 10.61
CA ALA A 485 -1.11 -30.18 9.28
C ALA A 485 -1.33 -29.05 8.28
N THR A 486 -1.24 -29.40 7.00
CA THR A 486 -1.56 -28.50 5.88
C THR A 486 -2.87 -28.94 5.24
N VAL A 487 -3.85 -28.04 5.25
CA VAL A 487 -5.17 -28.23 4.62
C VAL A 487 -5.09 -27.95 3.12
N LEU A 488 -4.37 -26.88 2.74
CA LEU A 488 -4.27 -26.45 1.34
C LEU A 488 -2.99 -25.63 1.10
N ASP A 489 -2.19 -25.99 0.10
CA ASP A 489 -1.22 -25.07 -0.50
C ASP A 489 -1.95 -24.13 -1.47
N THR A 490 -1.79 -22.82 -1.31
CA THR A 490 -2.49 -21.78 -2.09
C THR A 490 -1.55 -20.70 -2.62
N SER A 491 -1.95 -20.08 -3.72
CA SER A 491 -1.32 -18.92 -4.36
C SER A 491 -2.38 -18.11 -5.09
N ALA A 492 -2.03 -16.89 -5.49
CA ALA A 492 -2.91 -16.08 -6.33
C ALA A 492 -3.09 -16.71 -7.72
N HIS A 493 -4.35 -16.81 -8.16
CA HIS A 493 -4.74 -17.35 -9.46
C HIS A 493 -5.49 -16.32 -10.28
N LEU A 494 -5.24 -16.32 -11.59
CA LEU A 494 -6.14 -15.72 -12.57
C LEU A 494 -7.29 -16.69 -12.81
N ILE A 495 -8.51 -16.23 -12.56
CA ILE A 495 -9.72 -17.02 -12.72
C ILE A 495 -10.64 -16.39 -13.76
N ALA A 496 -11.41 -17.22 -14.47
CA ALA A 496 -12.41 -16.78 -15.42
C ALA A 496 -13.78 -17.39 -15.12
N SER A 497 -14.84 -16.68 -15.50
CA SER A 497 -16.17 -17.27 -15.52
C SER A 497 -16.20 -18.38 -16.57
N LYS A 498 -16.88 -19.50 -16.29
CA LYS A 498 -17.17 -20.50 -17.34
C LYS A 498 -18.19 -20.01 -18.37
N THR A 499 -18.89 -18.90 -18.09
CA THR A 499 -19.83 -18.26 -18.99
C THR A 499 -19.50 -16.77 -19.15
N PRO A 500 -18.32 -16.42 -19.71
CA PRO A 500 -17.91 -15.03 -19.83
C PRO A 500 -18.73 -14.32 -20.92
N ARG A 501 -19.07 -13.06 -20.69
CA ARG A 501 -19.67 -12.13 -21.66
C ARG A 501 -18.72 -11.80 -22.81
N PHE A 502 -17.41 -11.77 -22.55
CA PHE A 502 -16.38 -11.40 -23.52
C PHE A 502 -15.25 -12.46 -23.65
N PRO A 503 -15.53 -13.66 -24.18
CA PRO A 503 -14.57 -14.78 -24.20
C PRO A 503 -13.26 -14.47 -24.96
N ASP A 504 -13.32 -13.73 -26.07
CA ASP A 504 -12.12 -13.37 -26.83
C ASP A 504 -11.19 -12.45 -26.04
N LEU A 505 -11.76 -11.52 -25.27
CA LEU A 505 -11.00 -10.59 -24.43
C LEU A 505 -10.36 -11.33 -23.24
N VAL A 506 -11.07 -12.28 -22.64
CA VAL A 506 -10.54 -13.19 -21.61
C VAL A 506 -9.30 -13.91 -22.14
N LYS A 507 -9.39 -14.49 -23.34
CA LYS A 507 -8.27 -15.19 -23.99
C LYS A 507 -7.07 -14.28 -24.24
N ILE A 508 -7.31 -13.05 -24.73
CA ILE A 508 -6.23 -12.06 -24.94
C ILE A 508 -5.52 -11.73 -23.63
N ILE A 509 -6.29 -11.52 -22.55
CA ILE A 509 -5.72 -11.19 -21.24
C ILE A 509 -4.93 -12.38 -20.69
N GLN A 510 -5.47 -13.59 -20.76
CA GLN A 510 -4.77 -14.81 -20.37
C GLN A 510 -3.40 -14.92 -21.07
N GLN A 511 -3.35 -14.79 -22.39
CA GLN A 511 -2.10 -14.84 -23.17
C GLN A 511 -1.10 -13.75 -22.76
N ARG A 512 -1.57 -12.57 -22.34
CA ARG A 512 -0.70 -11.49 -21.83
C ARG A 512 -0.10 -11.86 -20.47
N PHE A 513 -0.87 -12.48 -19.58
CA PHE A 513 -0.37 -12.97 -18.29
C PHE A 513 0.65 -14.11 -18.49
N GLU A 514 0.36 -15.09 -19.36
CA GLU A 514 1.30 -16.16 -19.72
C GLU A 514 2.65 -15.60 -20.22
N GLY A 515 2.57 -14.55 -21.05
CA GLY A 515 3.71 -13.81 -21.56
C GLY A 515 4.57 -13.16 -20.48
N ILE A 516 3.94 -12.56 -19.46
CA ILE A 516 4.62 -11.93 -18.32
C ILE A 516 5.25 -13.00 -17.43
N LEU A 517 4.53 -14.08 -17.12
CA LEU A 517 5.05 -15.19 -16.31
C LEU A 517 6.26 -15.85 -16.97
N ALA A 518 6.20 -16.07 -18.28
CA ALA A 518 7.33 -16.58 -19.03
C ALA A 518 8.52 -15.59 -19.03
N ALA A 519 8.26 -14.28 -19.18
CA ALA A 519 9.29 -13.26 -19.14
C ALA A 519 9.97 -13.15 -17.76
N GLN A 520 9.25 -13.44 -16.67
CA GLN A 520 9.82 -13.50 -15.32
C GLN A 520 10.67 -14.76 -15.09
N ARG A 521 10.32 -15.88 -15.73
CA ARG A 521 11.02 -17.17 -15.59
C ARG A 521 12.27 -17.27 -16.46
N PHE A 522 12.29 -16.62 -17.62
CA PHE A 522 13.35 -16.76 -18.61
C PHE A 522 14.10 -15.45 -18.85
N VAL A 523 15.40 -15.57 -19.13
CA VAL A 523 16.25 -14.51 -19.65
C VAL A 523 16.70 -14.86 -21.06
N LEU A 524 17.07 -13.84 -21.84
CA LEU A 524 17.71 -14.05 -23.13
C LEU A 524 19.23 -14.11 -22.92
N CYS A 525 19.82 -15.28 -23.14
CA CYS A 525 21.27 -15.47 -23.12
C CYS A 525 21.78 -15.45 -24.56
N THR A 526 22.73 -14.58 -24.86
CA THR A 526 23.43 -14.55 -26.14
C THR A 526 24.93 -14.69 -25.92
N TYR A 527 25.61 -15.39 -26.81
CA TYR A 527 27.06 -15.61 -26.70
C TYR A 527 27.65 -15.97 -28.07
N ASN A 528 28.97 -15.82 -28.19
CA ASN A 528 29.74 -16.21 -29.37
C ASN A 528 30.42 -17.56 -29.13
N ALA A 529 30.48 -18.40 -30.15
CA ALA A 529 31.15 -19.69 -30.10
C ALA A 529 31.76 -20.07 -31.46
N PRO A 530 32.92 -20.75 -31.47
CA PRO A 530 33.42 -21.43 -32.67
C PRO A 530 32.39 -22.45 -33.19
N ARG A 531 32.27 -22.57 -34.51
CA ARG A 531 31.26 -23.45 -35.11
C ARG A 531 31.48 -24.93 -34.77
N SER A 532 32.71 -25.33 -34.45
CA SER A 532 33.05 -26.70 -34.03
C SER A 532 32.40 -27.13 -32.72
N ILE A 533 32.20 -26.21 -31.77
CA ILE A 533 31.68 -26.52 -30.44
C ILE A 533 30.16 -26.35 -30.31
N VAL A 534 29.49 -25.88 -31.37
CA VAL A 534 28.03 -25.65 -31.41
C VAL A 534 27.22 -26.85 -30.88
N PRO A 535 27.50 -28.11 -31.26
CA PRO A 535 26.75 -29.26 -30.75
C PRO A 535 26.83 -29.43 -29.23
N GLU A 536 27.92 -29.01 -28.59
CA GLU A 536 28.10 -29.12 -27.14
C GLU A 536 27.42 -27.96 -26.41
N VAL A 537 27.59 -26.73 -26.88
CA VAL A 537 26.96 -25.55 -26.25
C VAL A 537 25.44 -25.53 -26.41
N LEU A 538 24.88 -26.14 -27.46
CA LEU A 538 23.43 -26.31 -27.61
C LEU A 538 22.82 -27.31 -26.63
N LYS A 539 23.61 -28.23 -26.04
CA LYS A 539 23.11 -29.07 -24.93
C LYS A 539 22.90 -28.25 -23.67
N ILE A 540 23.70 -27.18 -23.50
CA ILE A 540 23.64 -26.26 -22.37
C ILE A 540 22.50 -25.24 -22.59
N THR A 541 22.43 -24.64 -23.79
CA THR A 541 21.39 -23.67 -24.17
C THR A 541 20.57 -24.15 -25.37
N PRO A 542 19.66 -25.12 -25.19
CA PRO A 542 18.85 -25.66 -26.30
C PRO A 542 17.82 -24.66 -26.84
N GLY A 543 17.53 -23.59 -26.10
CA GLY A 543 16.43 -22.68 -26.37
C GLY A 543 15.07 -23.25 -25.97
N ARG A 544 14.04 -22.40 -26.00
CA ARG A 544 12.67 -22.82 -25.67
C ARG A 544 12.05 -23.72 -26.75
N ARG A 545 12.34 -23.42 -28.02
CA ARG A 545 12.01 -24.27 -29.18
C ARG A 545 13.29 -24.76 -29.86
N ALA A 546 14.19 -23.81 -30.14
CA ALA A 546 15.54 -24.01 -30.60
C ALA A 546 16.33 -22.73 -30.29
N ALA A 547 17.66 -22.81 -30.24
CA ALA A 547 18.52 -21.62 -30.20
C ALA A 547 18.57 -20.96 -31.58
N THR A 548 18.66 -19.62 -31.59
CA THR A 548 18.94 -18.86 -32.81
C THR A 548 20.45 -18.86 -33.05
N ILE A 549 20.88 -19.17 -34.27
CA ILE A 549 22.30 -19.21 -34.63
C ILE A 549 22.51 -18.29 -35.83
N SER A 550 23.39 -17.30 -35.67
CA SER A 550 23.76 -16.34 -36.70
C SER A 550 25.26 -16.42 -36.95
N ALA A 551 25.68 -16.53 -38.21
CA ALA A 551 27.10 -16.53 -38.56
C ALA A 551 27.71 -15.15 -38.29
N LEU A 552 28.94 -15.14 -37.77
CA LEU A 552 29.73 -13.92 -37.64
C LEU A 552 30.65 -13.78 -38.86
N GLU A 553 30.62 -12.64 -39.52
CA GLU A 553 31.54 -12.34 -40.62
C GLU A 553 32.91 -11.92 -40.07
N THR A 554 33.96 -12.57 -40.55
CA THR A 554 35.36 -12.21 -40.29
C THR A 554 35.96 -11.56 -41.53
N GLN A 555 36.82 -10.55 -41.35
CA GLN A 555 37.51 -9.89 -42.46
C GLN A 555 38.64 -10.74 -43.05
N GLU A 556 39.10 -11.77 -42.32
CA GLU A 556 40.17 -12.69 -42.73
C GLU A 556 39.60 -14.07 -43.07
N THR A 557 40.07 -14.64 -44.19
CA THR A 557 39.56 -15.88 -44.79
C THR A 557 40.09 -17.18 -44.15
N ASN A 558 41.03 -17.08 -43.20
CA ASN A 558 41.73 -18.24 -42.62
C ASN A 558 41.32 -18.57 -41.17
N ASP A 559 40.42 -17.81 -40.57
CA ASP A 559 39.94 -18.08 -39.21
C ASP A 559 38.85 -19.16 -39.17
N GLU A 560 38.79 -19.90 -38.06
CA GLU A 560 37.67 -20.82 -37.80
C GLU A 560 36.35 -20.02 -37.84
N PRO A 561 35.27 -20.52 -38.48
CA PRO A 561 34.01 -19.79 -38.52
C PRO A 561 33.38 -19.70 -37.13
N TRP A 562 32.96 -18.49 -36.74
CA TRP A 562 32.23 -18.24 -35.48
C TRP A 562 30.74 -18.01 -35.72
N VAL A 563 29.96 -18.28 -34.67
CA VAL A 563 28.53 -18.00 -34.64
C VAL A 563 28.16 -17.27 -33.36
N ALA A 564 27.18 -16.37 -33.46
CA ALA A 564 26.43 -15.86 -32.34
C ALA A 564 25.22 -16.76 -32.09
N ILE A 565 25.05 -17.20 -30.85
CA ILE A 565 23.95 -18.06 -30.41
C ILE A 565 23.10 -17.29 -29.42
N SER A 566 21.78 -17.26 -29.64
CA SER A 566 20.82 -16.60 -28.76
C SER A 566 19.72 -17.58 -28.34
N SER A 567 19.51 -17.70 -27.03
CA SER A 567 18.64 -18.72 -26.44
C SER A 567 17.94 -18.18 -25.19
N MET A 568 16.65 -18.53 -25.04
CA MET A 568 15.96 -18.36 -23.76
C MET A 568 16.50 -19.39 -22.76
N VAL A 569 16.88 -18.93 -21.58
CA VAL A 569 17.41 -19.75 -20.49
C VAL A 569 16.64 -19.43 -19.21
N GLU A 570 16.38 -20.43 -18.38
CA GLU A 570 15.73 -20.19 -17.10
C GLU A 570 16.60 -19.32 -16.19
N LYS A 571 16.00 -18.27 -15.63
CA LYS A 571 16.71 -17.30 -14.78
C LYS A 571 17.38 -17.95 -13.57
N ALA A 572 16.79 -19.04 -13.03
CA ALA A 572 17.35 -19.78 -11.91
C ALA A 572 18.66 -20.53 -12.23
N ARG A 573 18.90 -20.86 -13.51
CA ARG A 573 20.06 -21.64 -13.96
C ARG A 573 21.10 -20.80 -14.71
N ILE A 574 20.86 -19.50 -14.88
CA ILE A 574 21.68 -18.69 -15.80
C ILE A 574 23.15 -18.62 -15.37
N SER A 575 23.43 -18.52 -14.07
CA SER A 575 24.80 -18.48 -13.56
C SER A 575 25.59 -19.73 -13.94
N ASP A 576 25.03 -20.91 -13.65
CA ASP A 576 25.66 -22.19 -14.00
C ASP A 576 25.82 -22.34 -15.51
N VAL A 577 24.81 -21.92 -16.28
CA VAL A 577 24.85 -21.93 -17.75
C VAL A 577 25.98 -21.05 -18.28
N MET A 578 26.19 -19.86 -17.74
CA MET A 578 27.28 -18.97 -18.17
C MET A 578 28.66 -19.60 -17.90
N ASP A 579 28.83 -20.23 -16.73
CA ASP A 579 30.08 -20.90 -16.37
C ASP A 579 30.35 -22.12 -17.27
N GLU A 580 29.33 -22.93 -17.55
CA GLU A 580 29.42 -24.07 -18.48
C GLU A 580 29.76 -23.60 -19.90
N LEU A 581 29.04 -22.59 -20.41
CA LEU A 581 29.32 -22.02 -21.74
C LEU A 581 30.77 -21.53 -21.84
N LYS A 582 31.28 -20.84 -20.81
CA LYS A 582 32.67 -20.37 -20.78
C LYS A 582 33.66 -21.53 -20.81
N LYS A 583 33.39 -22.61 -20.05
CA LYS A 583 34.24 -23.81 -20.00
C LYS A 583 34.35 -24.51 -21.35
N PHE A 584 33.27 -24.54 -22.13
CA PHE A 584 33.27 -25.14 -23.47
C PHE A 584 33.82 -24.23 -24.58
N GLY A 585 34.21 -23.00 -24.26
CA GLY A 585 34.83 -22.07 -25.21
C GLY A 585 33.91 -20.94 -25.70
N GLY A 586 32.72 -20.79 -25.12
CA GLY A 586 31.85 -19.65 -25.37
C GLY A 586 32.46 -18.33 -24.85
N THR A 587 32.29 -17.26 -25.60
CA THR A 587 32.76 -15.90 -25.26
C THR A 587 31.65 -14.89 -25.39
N ASP A 588 31.88 -13.69 -24.85
CA ASP A 588 30.94 -12.55 -24.94
C ASP A 588 29.51 -12.93 -24.52
N ILE A 589 29.42 -13.64 -23.40
CA ILE A 589 28.14 -14.16 -22.88
C ILE A 589 27.38 -12.99 -22.22
N LEU A 590 26.31 -12.56 -22.87
CA LEU A 590 25.44 -11.47 -22.43
C LEU A 590 24.08 -12.02 -22.02
N VAL A 591 23.51 -11.44 -20.98
CA VAL A 591 22.18 -11.80 -20.45
C VAL A 591 21.30 -10.56 -20.47
N PHE A 592 20.12 -10.69 -21.07
CA PHE A 592 19.11 -9.64 -21.13
C PHE A 592 17.83 -10.11 -20.45
N ASP A 593 17.28 -9.25 -19.58
CA ASP A 593 15.94 -9.48 -19.02
C ASP A 593 14.87 -9.30 -20.11
N ILE A 594 13.83 -10.13 -20.02
CA ILE A 594 12.66 -10.06 -20.89
C ILE A 594 11.56 -9.36 -20.10
N ASN A 595 11.01 -8.28 -20.63
CA ASN A 595 9.91 -7.56 -19.96
C ASN A 595 8.55 -8.20 -20.26
N ASN A 596 8.37 -8.74 -21.47
CA ASN A 596 7.15 -9.41 -21.91
C ASN A 596 7.43 -10.29 -23.14
N CYS A 597 6.66 -11.36 -23.33
CA CYS A 597 6.70 -12.17 -24.55
C CYS A 597 5.30 -12.73 -24.90
N ARG A 598 5.16 -13.40 -26.04
CA ARG A 598 3.97 -14.19 -26.38
C ARG A 598 4.42 -15.62 -26.60
N VAL A 599 3.76 -16.56 -25.96
CA VAL A 599 4.26 -17.92 -25.76
C VAL A 599 3.35 -18.98 -26.32
#